data_AF-A0A432ZH78-F1
#
_entry.id   AF-A0A432ZH78-F1
#
_cell.length_a   1.000
_cell.length_b   1.000
_cell.length_c   1.000
_cell.angle_alpha   90.00
_cell.angle_beta   90.00
_cell.angle_gamma   90.00
#
_symmetry.space_group_name_H-M   'P 1'
#
loop_
_entity.id
_entity.type
_entity.pdbx_description
1 polymer ?
#
loop_
_entity_poly.entity_id
_entity_poly.type
_entity_poly.pdbx_seq_one_letter_code
_entity_poly.pdbx_strand_id
1 'polypeptide(L)' 'MSSFKQSFLLLFAIVCSILFVAAIVNIVFYWPSKGFDWMFLGRNVLYALATGYWVWKLLIMPQRRKVES' A
#
# COMPACT_ATOMS: atom_id res chain seq x y z
N MET A 1 -4.13 -16.83 21.03
CA MET A 1 -3.30 -15.68 20.62
C MET A 1 -3.24 -15.43 19.09
N SER A 2 -4.02 -16.12 18.24
CA SER A 2 -4.01 -15.92 16.77
C SER A 2 -4.95 -14.81 16.27
N SER A 3 -6.12 -14.64 16.90
CA SER A 3 -7.14 -13.67 16.46
C SER A 3 -6.65 -12.22 16.53
N PHE A 4 -5.95 -11.84 17.59
CA PHE A 4 -5.44 -10.47 17.77
C PHE A 4 -4.41 -10.08 16.70
N LYS A 5 -3.53 -11.02 16.31
CA LYS A 5 -2.56 -10.82 15.22
C LYS A 5 -3.25 -10.67 13.86
N GLN A 6 -4.30 -11.43 13.60
CA GLN A 6 -5.08 -11.32 12.35
C GLN A 6 -5.81 -9.98 12.25
N SER A 7 -6.45 -9.51 13.33
CA SER A 7 -7.11 -8.20 13.35
C SER A 7 -6.11 -7.06 13.14
N PHE A 8 -4.92 -7.12 13.75
CA PHE A 8 -3.88 -6.12 13.53
C PHE A 8 -3.36 -6.10 12.09
N LEU A 9 -3.16 -7.28 11.49
CA LEU A 9 -2.72 -7.40 10.09
C LEU A 9 -3.77 -6.85 9.13
N LEU A 10 -5.06 -7.09 9.39
CA LEU A 10 -6.16 -6.53 8.61
C LEU A 10 -6.23 -5.00 8.72
N LEU A 11 -6.09 -4.47 9.93
CA LEU A 11 -6.12 -3.02 10.16
C LEU A 11 -4.92 -2.34 9.46
N PHE A 12 -3.74 -2.94 9.55
CA PHE A 12 -2.55 -2.46 8.86
C PHE A 12 -2.71 -2.51 7.33
N ALA A 13 -3.30 -3.59 6.80
CA ALA A 13 -3.61 -3.73 5.39
C ALA A 13 -4.58 -2.68 4.86
N ILE A 14 -5.62 -2.34 5.64
CA ILE A 14 -6.58 -1.28 5.31
C ILE A 14 -5.86 0.07 5.25
N VAL A 15 -5.02 0.39 6.24
CA VAL A 15 -4.22 1.62 6.26
C VAL A 15 -3.30 1.70 5.04
N CYS A 16 -2.60 0.62 4.69
CA CYS A 16 -1.75 0.61 3.49
C CYS A 16 -2.55 0.77 2.20
N SER A 17 -3.75 0.19 2.08
CA SER A 17 -4.62 0.42 0.91
C SER A 17 -5.04 1.87 0.79
N ILE A 18 -5.42 2.53 1.89
CA ILE A 18 -5.79 3.95 1.88
C ILE A 18 -4.60 4.81 1.44
N LEU A 19 -3.41 4.54 1.98
CA LEU A 19 -2.19 5.27 1.60
C LEU A 19 -1.82 5.05 0.12
N PHE A 20 -2.01 3.83 -0.40
CA PHE A 20 -1.79 3.52 -1.80
C PHE A 20 -2.74 4.31 -2.72
N VAL A 21 -4.03 4.33 -2.40
CA VAL A 21 -5.03 5.11 -3.17
C VAL A 21 -4.72 6.60 -3.08
N ALA A 22 -4.37 7.12 -1.90
CA ALA A 22 -3.99 8.52 -1.73
C ALA A 22 -2.72 8.88 -2.55
N ALA A 23 -1.74 7.98 -2.63
CA ALA A 23 -0.56 8.18 -3.47
C ALA A 23 -0.92 8.24 -4.95
N ILE A 24 -1.81 7.37 -5.43
CA ILE A 24 -2.30 7.41 -6.83
C ILE A 24 -3.05 8.70 -7.10
N VAL A 25 -3.96 9.11 -6.21
CA VAL A 25 -4.70 10.38 -6.38
C VAL A 25 -3.75 11.57 -6.41
N ASN A 26 -2.73 11.59 -5.55
CA ASN A 26 -1.70 12.63 -5.58
C ASN A 26 -0.91 12.64 -6.90
N ILE A 27 -0.54 11.47 -7.43
CA ILE A 27 0.18 11.37 -8.70
C ILE A 27 -0.71 11.81 -9.88
N VAL A 28 -1.96 11.37 -9.95
CA VAL A 28 -2.82 11.61 -11.11
C VAL A 28 -3.39 13.03 -11.13
N PHE A 29 -3.83 13.54 -9.98
CA PHE A 29 -4.54 14.82 -9.90
C PHE A 29 -3.67 15.98 -9.39
N TYR A 30 -2.75 15.74 -8.45
CA TYR A 30 -1.97 16.81 -7.83
C TYR A 30 -0.60 17.05 -8.47
N TRP A 31 0.01 16.04 -9.09
CA TRP A 31 1.30 16.21 -9.76
C TRP A 31 1.27 17.23 -10.92
N PRO A 32 0.24 17.26 -11.79
CA PRO A 32 0.12 18.29 -12.82
C PRO A 32 -0.04 19.69 -12.19
N SER A 33 -0.80 19.79 -11.08
CA SER A 33 -1.02 21.04 -10.36
C SER A 33 0.22 21.59 -9.65
N LYS A 34 1.23 20.74 -9.40
CA LYS A 34 2.52 21.11 -8.81
C LYS A 34 3.57 21.51 -9.83
N GLY A 35 3.20 21.63 -11.11
CA GLY A 35 4.13 21.98 -12.19
C GLY A 35 5.01 20.82 -12.63
N PHE A 36 4.50 19.59 -12.55
CA PHE A 36 5.24 18.37 -12.92
C PHE A 36 6.53 18.16 -12.13
N ASP A 37 6.52 18.51 -10.84
CA ASP A 37 7.65 18.27 -9.93
C ASP A 37 8.00 16.77 -9.84
N TRP A 38 9.14 16.41 -10.43
CA TRP A 38 9.65 15.04 -10.46
C TRP A 38 10.00 14.49 -9.08
N MET A 39 10.36 15.35 -8.13
CA MET A 39 10.64 14.96 -6.74
C MET A 39 9.35 14.58 -6.01
N PHE A 40 8.26 15.30 -6.28
CA PHE A 40 6.92 14.95 -5.81
C PHE A 40 6.44 13.62 -6.40
N LEU A 41 6.64 13.40 -7.70
CA LEU A 41 6.31 12.14 -8.36
C LEU A 41 7.09 10.97 -7.75
N GLY A 42 8.42 11.09 -7.70
CA GLY A 42 9.30 10.04 -7.20
C GLY A 42 8.95 9.62 -5.78
N ARG A 43 8.68 10.59 -4.89
CA ARG A 43 8.26 10.30 -3.51
C ARG A 43 6.95 9.50 -3.47
N ASN A 44 5.93 9.92 -4.21
CA ASN A 44 4.63 9.23 -4.19
C ASN A 44 4.69 7.85 -4.86
N VAL A 45 5.50 7.68 -5.91
CA VAL A 45 5.73 6.38 -6.55
C VAL A 45 6.46 5.43 -5.61
N LEU A 46 7.51 5.88 -4.91
CA LEU A 46 8.19 5.07 -3.90
C LEU A 46 7.27 4.69 -2.75
N TYR A 47 6.42 5.62 -2.29
CA TYR A 47 5.39 5.32 -1.29
C TYR A 47 4.39 4.28 -1.79
N ALA A 48 3.93 4.37 -3.03
CA ALA A 48 3.01 3.41 -3.64
C ALA A 48 3.65 2.02 -3.76
N LEU A 49 4.91 1.93 -4.18
CA LEU A 49 5.65 0.66 -4.26
C LEU A 49 5.86 0.03 -2.88
N ALA A 50 6.28 0.82 -1.89
CA ALA A 50 6.51 0.33 -0.54
C ALA A 50 5.21 -0.17 0.12
N THR A 51 4.13 0.62 0.03
CA THR A 51 2.82 0.24 0.59
C THR A 51 2.22 -0.96 -0.14
N GLY A 52 2.30 -1.00 -1.48
CA GLY A 52 1.85 -2.15 -2.27
C GLY A 52 2.61 -3.44 -1.94
N TYR A 53 3.93 -3.37 -1.78
CA TYR A 53 4.74 -4.51 -1.36
C TYR A 53 4.35 -5.02 0.04
N TRP A 54 4.11 -4.11 0.99
CA TRP A 54 3.66 -4.48 2.33
C TRP A 54 2.27 -5.13 2.32
N VAL A 55 1.33 -4.60 1.53
CA VAL A 55 0.01 -5.23 1.32
C VAL A 55 0.17 -6.65 0.76
N TRP A 56 0.98 -6.83 -0.28
CA TRP A 56 1.23 -8.15 -0.86
C TRP A 56 1.85 -9.13 0.15
N LYS A 57 2.85 -8.69 0.91
CA LYS A 57 3.52 -9.50 1.93
C LYS A 57 2.59 -9.90 3.08
N LEU A 58 1.74 -8.98 3.54
CA LEU A 58 0.90 -9.19 4.73
C LEU A 58 -0.44 -9.86 4.41
N LEU A 59 -1.02 -9.62 3.23
CA LEU A 59 -2.31 -10.18 2.84
C LEU A 59 -2.18 -11.36 1.89
N ILE A 60 -1.36 -11.26 0.84
CA ILE A 60 -1.38 -12.22 -0.28
C ILE A 60 -0.47 -13.43 0.00
N MET A 61 0.75 -13.19 0.50
CA MET A 61 1.72 -14.25 0.79
C MET A 61 1.23 -15.29 1.83
N PRO A 62 0.60 -14.90 2.97
CA PRO A 62 0.09 -15.89 3.92
C PRO A 62 -1.19 -16.61 3.45
N GLN A 63 -1.96 -16.02 2.53
CA GLN A 63 -3.10 -16.69 1.90
C GLN A 63 -2.65 -17.79 0.94
N ARG A 64 -1.62 -17.56 0.11
CA ARG A 64 -1.08 -18.60 -0.79
C ARG A 64 -0.60 -19.85 -0.04
N ARG A 65 0.09 -19.68 1.09
CA ARG A 65 0.57 -20.81 1.91
C ARG A 65 -0.54 -21.64 2.55
N LYS A 66 -1.76 -21.10 2.70
CA LYS A 66 -2.93 -21.86 3.18
C LYS A 66 -3.64 -22.64 2.07
N VAL A 67 -3.41 -22.28 0.81
CA VAL A 67 -4.03 -22.95 -0.36
C VAL A 67 -3.18 -24.12 -0.84
N GLU A 68 -1.87 -24.12 -0.56
CA GLU A 68 -0.93 -25.20 -0.91
C GLU A 68 -0.75 -26.27 0.19
N SER A 69 -1.44 -26.14 1.33
CA SER A 69 -1.40 -27.09 2.46
C SER A 69 -2.68 -27.91 2.56
#